data_AF-A0A329BHL6-F1
#
_entry.id   AF-A0A329BHL6-F1
#
_cell.length_a   1.000
_cell.length_b   1.000
_cell.length_c   1.000
_cell.angle_alpha   90.00
_cell.angle_beta   90.00
_cell.angle_gamma   90.00
#
_symmetry.space_group_name_H-M   'P 1'
#
loop_
_entity.id
_entity.type
_entity.pdbx_description
1 polymer ?
#
loop_
_entity_poly.entity_id
_entity_poly.type
_entity_poly.pdbx_seq_one_letter_code
_entity_poly.pdbx_strand_id
1 'polypeptide(L)'
;MELFITGGTGYIGQAVARKAIGLGHQVTALVRQDGSAAARALARLGVKLQVGDLREPQSFAAAAGAADGVVHAASTNDASAAAADKAAVQTGCVRVVGDGRNHWPAVHVDDLATAYLSAVERAASGDDLVTGQILNVVAEDAVAVAEMGEAIRASVSADRVEFWPLDAARQALGPFADALALDQTVSGQHARRVLAWEPHGPRLIADLSVPTHFQQGNGA
;
A
#
# COMPACT_ATOMS: atom_id res chain seq x y z
N MET A 1 -2.26 22.71 3.87
CA MET A 1 -1.51 22.69 2.61
C MET A 1 -2.34 22.05 1.51
N GLU A 2 -2.06 22.44 0.27
CA GLU A 2 -2.56 21.82 -0.95
C GLU A 2 -1.66 20.64 -1.32
N LEU A 3 -2.22 19.44 -1.37
CA LEU A 3 -1.53 18.23 -1.77
C LEU A 3 -2.01 17.75 -3.13
N PHE A 4 -1.08 17.34 -3.99
CA PHE A 4 -1.39 16.64 -5.23
C PHE A 4 -1.03 15.16 -5.11
N ILE A 5 -1.97 14.27 -5.39
CA ILE A 5 -1.76 12.82 -5.27
C ILE A 5 -1.94 12.14 -6.62
N THR A 6 -0.94 11.40 -7.06
CA THR A 6 -1.11 10.45 -8.18
C THR A 6 -1.37 9.05 -7.64
N GLY A 7 -2.19 8.25 -8.33
CA GLY A 7 -2.57 6.93 -7.82
C GLY A 7 -3.58 7.01 -6.67
N GLY A 8 -4.27 8.16 -6.52
CA GLY A 8 -5.22 8.41 -5.44
C GLY A 8 -6.39 7.42 -5.40
N THR A 9 -6.71 6.74 -6.51
CA THR A 9 -7.74 5.69 -6.56
C THR A 9 -7.24 4.31 -6.15
N GLY A 10 -5.93 4.13 -5.95
CA GLY A 10 -5.32 2.87 -5.51
C GLY A 10 -5.40 2.68 -3.99
N TYR A 11 -4.97 1.52 -3.50
CA TYR A 11 -5.02 1.16 -2.08
C TYR A 11 -4.28 2.15 -1.18
N ILE A 12 -3.01 2.42 -1.48
CA ILE A 12 -2.17 3.36 -0.72
C ILE A 12 -2.66 4.80 -0.92
N GLY A 13 -2.90 5.21 -2.16
CA GLY A 13 -3.32 6.58 -2.48
C GLY A 13 -4.62 7.00 -1.78
N GLN A 14 -5.60 6.10 -1.66
CA GLN A 14 -6.84 6.38 -0.94
C GLN A 14 -6.61 6.56 0.56
N ALA A 15 -5.71 5.76 1.17
CA ALA A 15 -5.37 5.90 2.58
C ALA A 15 -4.68 7.24 2.86
N VAL A 16 -3.71 7.63 2.01
CA VAL A 16 -3.07 8.95 2.08
C VAL A 16 -4.10 10.06 1.93
N ALA A 17 -4.98 9.98 0.92
CA ALA A 17 -6.00 11.00 0.68
C ALA A 17 -6.97 11.15 1.87
N ARG A 18 -7.49 10.05 2.42
CA ARG A 18 -8.34 10.08 3.62
C ARG A 18 -7.64 10.72 4.80
N LYS A 19 -6.41 10.29 5.10
CA LYS A 19 -5.63 10.81 6.22
C LYS A 19 -5.37 12.31 6.03
N ALA A 20 -5.01 12.72 4.81
CA ALA A 20 -4.75 14.12 4.49
C ALA A 20 -5.99 15.01 4.69
N ILE A 21 -7.15 14.59 4.18
CA ILE A 21 -8.42 15.29 4.42
C ILE A 21 -8.73 15.37 5.91
N GLY A 22 -8.54 14.27 6.65
CA GLY A 22 -8.78 14.21 8.10
C GLY A 22 -7.89 15.16 8.91
N LEU A 23 -6.69 15.49 8.42
CA LEU A 23 -5.78 16.47 9.01
C LEU A 23 -6.05 17.91 8.52
N GLY A 24 -7.06 18.12 7.67
CA GLY A 24 -7.45 19.44 7.17
C GLY A 24 -6.64 19.93 5.97
N HIS A 25 -5.89 19.05 5.29
CA HIS A 25 -5.26 19.40 4.02
C HIS A 25 -6.29 19.47 2.90
N GLN A 26 -6.02 20.31 1.91
CA GLN A 26 -6.75 20.27 0.65
C GLN A 26 -6.05 19.29 -0.28
N VAL A 27 -6.81 18.41 -0.92
CA VAL A 27 -6.24 17.33 -1.74
C VAL A 27 -6.79 17.41 -3.15
N THR A 28 -5.91 17.36 -4.13
CA THR A 28 -6.23 17.11 -5.54
C THR A 28 -5.66 15.76 -5.94
N ALA A 29 -6.48 14.86 -6.49
CA ALA A 29 -6.05 13.54 -6.96
C ALA A 29 -6.10 13.46 -8.48
N LEU A 30 -5.02 12.98 -9.09
CA LEU A 30 -4.99 12.61 -10.51
C LEU A 30 -5.81 11.35 -10.74
N VAL A 31 -6.80 11.44 -11.61
CA VAL A 31 -7.66 10.33 -12.03
C VAL A 31 -7.68 10.22 -13.54
N ARG A 32 -7.65 9.00 -14.07
CA ARG A 32 -7.82 8.79 -15.52
C ARG A 32 -9.23 9.16 -16.00
N GLN A 33 -10.22 8.91 -15.15
CA GLN A 33 -11.64 9.16 -15.41
C GLN A 33 -12.34 9.48 -14.08
N ASP A 34 -13.09 10.57 -14.05
CA ASP A 34 -13.88 11.03 -12.90
C ASP A 34 -15.15 10.18 -12.65
N GLY A 35 -15.63 9.50 -13.69
CA GLY A 35 -16.80 8.62 -13.63
C GLY A 35 -16.58 7.24 -13.00
N SER A 36 -15.40 6.91 -12.49
CA SER A 36 -15.18 5.62 -11.81
C SER A 36 -15.74 5.60 -10.38
N ALA A 37 -16.07 4.42 -9.84
CA ALA A 37 -16.55 4.30 -8.45
C ALA A 37 -15.52 4.85 -7.45
N ALA A 38 -14.24 4.52 -7.64
CA ALA A 38 -13.14 5.02 -6.81
C ALA A 38 -12.97 6.55 -6.90
N ALA A 39 -13.05 7.14 -8.10
CA ALA A 39 -12.98 8.59 -8.25
C ALA A 39 -14.16 9.29 -7.55
N ARG A 40 -15.38 8.76 -7.68
CA ARG A 40 -16.55 9.26 -6.94
C ARG A 40 -16.38 9.12 -5.43
N ALA A 41 -15.77 8.06 -4.93
CA ALA A 41 -15.49 7.89 -3.51
C ALA A 41 -14.54 8.98 -2.99
N LEU A 42 -13.47 9.28 -3.73
CA LEU A 42 -12.57 10.40 -3.42
C LEU A 42 -13.30 11.74 -3.40
N ALA A 43 -14.12 12.02 -4.43
CA ALA A 43 -14.88 13.27 -4.49
C ALA A 43 -15.81 13.45 -3.28
N ARG A 44 -16.45 12.36 -2.80
CA ARG A 44 -17.29 12.40 -1.58
C ARG A 44 -16.51 12.68 -0.31
N LEU A 45 -15.22 12.37 -0.29
CA LEU A 45 -14.30 12.73 0.80
C LEU A 45 -13.86 14.20 0.72
N GLY A 46 -14.27 14.96 -0.30
CA GLY A 46 -13.83 16.35 -0.50
C GLY A 46 -12.53 16.48 -1.28
N VAL A 47 -12.04 15.40 -1.89
CA VAL A 47 -10.87 15.43 -2.77
C VAL A 47 -11.27 16.04 -4.12
N LYS A 48 -10.54 17.05 -4.58
CA LYS A 48 -10.67 17.61 -5.93
C LYS A 48 -10.13 16.60 -6.93
N LEU A 49 -10.84 16.37 -8.04
CA LEU A 49 -10.40 15.44 -9.08
C LEU A 49 -9.73 16.20 -10.22
N GLN A 50 -8.48 15.85 -10.53
CA GLN A 50 -7.80 16.28 -11.75
C GLN A 50 -7.88 15.14 -12.76
N VAL A 51 -8.66 15.31 -13.83
CA VAL A 51 -8.65 14.33 -14.92
C VAL A 51 -7.35 14.47 -15.71
N GLY A 52 -6.66 13.36 -15.93
CA GLY A 52 -5.41 13.32 -16.67
C GLY A 52 -4.75 11.94 -16.66
N ASP A 53 -3.61 11.83 -17.34
CA ASP A 53 -2.85 10.58 -17.47
C ASP A 53 -1.39 10.84 -17.10
N LEU A 54 -0.78 9.94 -16.33
CA LEU A 54 0.64 10.00 -15.94
C LEU A 54 1.58 9.98 -17.15
N ARG A 55 1.14 9.40 -18.27
CA ARG A 55 1.87 9.34 -19.53
C ARG A 55 1.76 10.65 -20.33
N GLU A 56 0.92 11.57 -19.88
CA GLU A 56 0.65 12.87 -20.50
C GLU A 56 0.84 13.99 -19.46
N PRO A 57 2.08 14.32 -19.07
CA PRO A 57 2.37 15.26 -17.98
C PRO A 57 1.65 16.61 -18.10
N GLN A 58 1.49 17.12 -19.32
CA GLN A 58 0.75 18.35 -19.62
C GLN A 58 -0.70 18.35 -19.11
N SER A 59 -1.31 17.18 -18.93
CA SER A 59 -2.69 17.05 -18.42
C SER A 59 -2.82 17.38 -16.94
N PHE A 60 -1.72 17.41 -16.17
CA PHE A 60 -1.77 17.63 -14.72
C PHE A 60 -0.62 18.48 -14.16
N ALA A 61 0.40 18.81 -14.95
CA ALA A 61 1.60 19.52 -14.49
C ALA A 61 1.27 20.87 -13.81
N ALA A 62 0.29 21.61 -14.32
CA ALA A 62 -0.14 22.87 -13.69
C ALA A 62 -0.76 22.65 -12.31
N ALA A 63 -1.59 21.62 -12.14
CA ALA A 63 -2.21 21.28 -10.86
C ALA A 63 -1.18 20.75 -9.85
N ALA A 64 -0.24 19.91 -10.30
CA ALA A 64 0.84 19.41 -9.46
C ALA A 64 1.82 20.52 -9.05
N GLY A 65 2.17 21.42 -9.97
CA GLY A 65 3.09 22.53 -9.71
C GLY A 65 2.52 23.64 -8.84
N ALA A 66 1.19 23.73 -8.70
CA ALA A 66 0.52 24.66 -7.81
C ALA A 66 0.33 24.11 -6.38
N ALA A 67 0.62 22.82 -6.15
CA ALA A 67 0.50 22.20 -4.84
C ALA A 67 1.73 22.49 -3.96
N ASP A 68 1.53 22.52 -2.65
CA ASP A 68 2.61 22.65 -1.67
C ASP A 68 3.44 21.35 -1.58
N GLY A 69 2.84 20.21 -1.93
CA GLY A 69 3.49 18.90 -1.92
C GLY A 69 2.83 17.90 -2.86
N VAL A 70 3.63 16.96 -3.37
CA VAL A 70 3.16 15.88 -4.26
C VAL A 70 3.42 14.52 -3.62
N VAL A 71 2.39 13.69 -3.51
CA VAL A 71 2.52 12.27 -3.14
C VAL A 71 2.32 11.40 -4.38
N HIS A 72 3.38 10.71 -4.78
CA HIS A 72 3.33 9.75 -5.87
C HIS A 72 3.05 8.33 -5.34
N ALA A 73 1.80 7.88 -5.40
CA ALA A 73 1.37 6.54 -5.02
C ALA A 73 0.83 5.73 -6.20
N ALA A 74 1.23 6.09 -7.43
CA ALA A 74 0.83 5.35 -8.62
C ALA A 74 1.87 4.28 -8.96
N SER A 75 1.42 3.06 -9.15
CA SER A 75 2.21 1.98 -9.75
C SER A 75 1.57 1.54 -11.06
N THR A 76 2.39 0.98 -11.95
CA THR A 76 1.91 0.27 -13.15
C THR A 76 1.56 -1.20 -12.86
N ASN A 77 1.68 -1.64 -11.61
CA ASN A 77 1.69 -3.05 -11.21
C ASN A 77 0.51 -3.34 -10.28
N ASP A 78 -0.71 -3.39 -10.84
CA ASP A 78 -1.93 -3.37 -10.03
C ASP A 78 -2.97 -4.37 -10.57
N ALA A 79 -3.11 -5.52 -9.87
CA ALA A 79 -4.32 -6.37 -9.75
C ALA A 79 -4.03 -7.76 -9.11
N SER A 80 -2.77 -8.20 -9.08
CA SER A 80 -2.43 -9.60 -8.76
C SER A 80 -2.70 -10.01 -7.32
N ALA A 81 -2.44 -9.15 -6.33
CA ALA A 81 -2.63 -9.48 -4.92
C ALA A 81 -4.11 -9.71 -4.58
N ALA A 82 -4.99 -8.75 -4.92
CA ALA A 82 -6.43 -8.89 -4.69
C ALA A 82 -7.06 -10.06 -5.49
N ALA A 83 -6.52 -10.37 -6.68
CA ALA A 83 -6.92 -11.55 -7.44
C ALA A 83 -6.46 -12.85 -6.77
N ALA A 84 -5.26 -12.87 -6.17
CA ALA A 84 -4.75 -14.00 -5.40
C ALA A 84 -5.58 -14.23 -4.13
N ASP A 85 -5.95 -13.17 -3.40
CA ASP A 85 -6.82 -13.26 -2.23
C ASP A 85 -8.19 -13.86 -2.60
N LYS A 86 -8.79 -13.39 -3.69
CA LYS A 86 -10.05 -13.95 -4.22
C LYS A 86 -9.90 -15.41 -4.63
N ALA A 87 -8.80 -15.77 -5.29
CA ALA A 87 -8.53 -17.14 -5.69
C ALA A 87 -8.34 -18.06 -4.47
N ALA A 88 -7.69 -17.60 -3.40
CA ALA A 88 -7.52 -18.36 -2.17
C ALA A 88 -8.87 -18.66 -1.50
N VAL A 89 -9.76 -17.66 -1.43
CA VAL A 89 -11.13 -17.83 -0.93
C VAL A 89 -11.94 -18.81 -1.79
N GLN A 90 -11.79 -18.77 -3.12
CA GLN A 90 -12.53 -19.65 -4.03
C GLN A 90 -12.01 -21.10 -4.06
N THR A 91 -10.71 -21.30 -3.86
CA THR A 91 -10.07 -22.61 -3.93
C THR A 91 -9.98 -23.33 -2.59
N GLY A 92 -10.26 -22.63 -1.48
CA GLY A 92 -10.19 -23.19 -0.11
C GLY A 92 -8.76 -23.51 0.35
N CYS A 93 -7.75 -22.98 -0.34
CA CYS A 93 -6.34 -23.25 -0.09
C CYS A 93 -5.52 -21.97 -0.15
N VAL A 94 -4.69 -21.74 0.87
CA VAL A 94 -3.72 -20.63 0.88
C VAL A 94 -2.38 -21.15 0.36
N ARG A 95 -1.85 -20.54 -0.70
CA ARG A 95 -0.56 -20.94 -1.29
C ARG A 95 0.57 -20.05 -0.82
N VAL A 96 1.66 -20.67 -0.37
CA VAL A 96 2.92 -20.01 -0.06
C VAL A 96 3.96 -20.46 -1.08
N VAL A 97 4.57 -19.51 -1.81
CA VAL A 97 5.63 -19.86 -2.77
C VAL A 97 6.90 -20.24 -2.00
N GLY A 98 7.53 -21.33 -2.41
CA GLY A 98 8.68 -21.91 -1.71
C GLY A 98 8.26 -22.68 -0.46
N ASP A 99 9.13 -22.67 0.55
CA ASP A 99 8.94 -23.40 1.81
C ASP A 99 8.44 -22.52 2.97
N GLY A 100 8.18 -21.23 2.69
CA GLY A 100 7.67 -20.25 3.66
C GLY A 100 8.65 -19.86 4.77
N ARG A 101 9.92 -20.28 4.70
CA ARG A 101 10.96 -19.90 5.69
C ARG A 101 11.49 -18.49 5.49
N ASN A 102 11.12 -17.84 4.38
CA ASN A 102 11.46 -16.46 4.11
C ASN A 102 10.60 -15.50 4.94
N HIS A 103 11.07 -14.27 5.05
CA HIS A 103 10.44 -13.18 5.79
C HIS A 103 10.18 -11.99 4.89
N TRP A 104 9.15 -11.21 5.22
CA TRP A 104 8.91 -9.91 4.61
C TRP A 104 8.80 -8.82 5.66
N PRO A 105 9.32 -7.60 5.39
CA PRO A 105 9.02 -6.45 6.22
C PRO A 105 7.56 -6.03 6.02
N ALA A 106 6.94 -5.47 7.06
CA ALA A 106 5.53 -5.08 7.03
C ALA A 106 5.29 -3.67 7.60
N VAL A 107 4.25 -3.01 7.09
CA VAL A 107 3.72 -1.76 7.61
C VAL A 107 2.22 -1.71 7.35
N HIS A 108 1.44 -1.24 8.32
CA HIS A 108 0.01 -1.03 8.13
C HIS A 108 -0.24 0.19 7.23
N VAL A 109 -1.25 0.12 6.36
CA VAL A 109 -1.48 1.16 5.32
C VAL A 109 -1.74 2.56 5.92
N ASP A 110 -2.41 2.64 7.06
CA ASP A 110 -2.67 3.93 7.73
C ASP A 110 -1.39 4.51 8.38
N ASP A 111 -0.47 3.66 8.81
CA ASP A 111 0.83 4.11 9.32
C ASP A 111 1.71 4.58 8.16
N LEU A 112 1.68 3.86 7.02
CA LEU A 112 2.33 4.28 5.79
C LEU A 112 1.81 5.64 5.32
N ALA A 113 0.48 5.85 5.35
CA ALA A 113 -0.12 7.14 5.04
C ALA A 113 0.38 8.25 5.98
N THR A 114 0.50 7.95 7.28
CA THR A 114 1.04 8.89 8.27
C THR A 114 2.51 9.24 7.98
N ALA A 115 3.33 8.27 7.57
CA ALA A 115 4.71 8.51 7.18
C ALA A 115 4.84 9.39 5.93
N TYR A 116 4.00 9.17 4.90
CA TYR A 116 3.97 10.02 3.70
C TYR A 116 3.65 11.47 4.05
N LEU A 117 2.63 11.70 4.89
CA LEU A 117 2.23 13.06 5.26
C LEU A 117 3.29 13.74 6.11
N SER A 118 3.88 13.04 7.07
CA SER A 118 5.00 13.58 7.85
C SER A 118 6.18 13.97 6.96
N ALA A 119 6.54 13.14 5.96
CA ALA A 119 7.61 13.46 5.04
C ALA A 119 7.32 14.74 4.23
N VAL A 120 6.12 14.83 3.64
CA VAL A 120 5.73 16.00 2.84
C VAL A 120 5.60 17.26 3.68
N GLU A 121 5.02 17.18 4.88
CA GLU A 121 4.85 18.33 5.78
C GLU A 121 6.19 18.90 6.22
N ARG A 122 7.11 18.03 6.62
CA ARG A 122 8.44 18.43 7.08
C ARG A 122 9.26 18.99 5.93
N ALA A 123 9.26 18.35 4.77
CA ALA A 123 9.93 18.88 3.58
C ALA A 123 9.38 20.27 3.19
N ALA A 124 8.05 20.45 3.19
CA ALA A 124 7.41 21.73 2.92
C ALA A 124 7.74 22.81 3.97
N SER A 125 8.03 22.41 5.21
CA SER A 125 8.50 23.31 6.27
C SER A 125 10.01 23.66 6.19
N GLY A 126 10.73 23.11 5.21
CA GLY A 126 12.17 23.33 5.04
C GLY A 126 13.05 22.45 5.94
N ASP A 127 12.55 21.29 6.36
CA ASP A 127 13.34 20.35 7.16
C ASP A 127 14.33 19.55 6.29
N ASP A 128 15.60 19.96 6.35
CA ASP A 128 16.71 19.33 5.64
C ASP A 128 16.97 17.88 6.07
N LEU A 129 16.46 17.44 7.23
CA LEU A 129 16.58 16.04 7.64
C LEU A 129 15.74 15.11 6.77
N VAL A 130 14.70 15.63 6.10
CA VAL A 130 13.78 14.84 5.27
C VAL A 130 14.09 14.99 3.78
N THR A 131 14.51 16.19 3.35
CA THR A 131 14.78 16.48 1.93
C THR A 131 15.91 15.58 1.39
N GLY A 132 15.66 14.93 0.24
CA GLY A 132 16.63 14.05 -0.42
C GLY A 132 16.84 12.70 0.25
N GLN A 133 16.05 12.35 1.28
CA GLN A 133 16.19 11.06 1.95
C GLN A 133 15.54 9.92 1.18
N ILE A 134 16.13 8.73 1.33
CA ILE A 134 15.52 7.45 0.98
C ILE A 134 15.17 6.74 2.29
N LEU A 135 13.89 6.46 2.50
CA LEU A 135 13.37 5.94 3.75
C LEU A 135 12.66 4.60 3.53
N ASN A 136 13.03 3.59 4.31
CA ASN A 136 12.27 2.36 4.42
C ASN A 136 11.18 2.55 5.47
N VAL A 137 9.93 2.74 5.04
CA VAL A 137 8.79 2.90 5.95
C VAL A 137 8.30 1.51 6.36
N VAL A 138 8.91 0.97 7.42
CA VAL A 138 8.67 -0.38 7.93
C VAL A 138 8.33 -0.33 9.42
N ALA A 139 7.26 -1.01 9.80
CA ALA A 139 6.84 -1.16 11.19
C ALA A 139 7.36 -2.46 11.81
N GLU A 140 7.47 -3.52 11.01
CA GLU A 140 7.95 -4.85 11.39
C GLU A 140 9.07 -5.28 10.44
N ASP A 141 10.27 -5.45 10.97
CA ASP A 141 11.47 -5.59 10.14
C ASP A 141 11.52 -6.93 9.37
N ALA A 142 10.87 -7.97 9.89
CA ALA A 142 10.77 -9.30 9.29
C ALA A 142 9.59 -10.07 9.91
N VAL A 143 8.62 -10.46 9.11
CA VAL A 143 7.49 -11.33 9.48
C VAL A 143 7.60 -12.61 8.66
N ALA A 144 7.50 -13.78 9.30
CA ALA A 144 7.66 -15.06 8.62
C ALA A 144 6.48 -15.34 7.68
N VAL A 145 6.76 -15.69 6.43
CA VAL A 145 5.72 -15.94 5.41
C VAL A 145 4.85 -17.14 5.77
N ALA A 146 5.43 -18.17 6.41
CA ALA A 146 4.65 -19.29 6.93
C ALA A 146 3.60 -18.85 7.96
N GLU A 147 3.92 -17.90 8.85
CA GLU A 147 2.96 -17.37 9.83
C GLU A 147 1.84 -16.57 9.16
N MET A 148 2.17 -15.79 8.13
CA MET A 148 1.17 -15.07 7.34
C MET A 148 0.20 -16.06 6.67
N GLY A 149 0.74 -17.11 6.03
CA GLY A 149 -0.07 -18.14 5.39
C GLY A 149 -1.05 -18.81 6.35
N GLU A 150 -0.59 -19.12 7.56
CA GLU A 150 -1.42 -19.74 8.60
C GLU A 150 -2.49 -18.77 9.16
N ALA A 151 -2.13 -17.49 9.37
CA ALA A 151 -3.08 -16.46 9.80
C ALA A 151 -4.20 -16.27 8.77
N ILE A 152 -3.84 -16.16 7.48
CA ILE A 152 -4.81 -16.07 6.37
C ILE A 152 -5.69 -17.33 6.37
N ARG A 153 -5.09 -18.53 6.42
CA ARG A 153 -5.81 -19.81 6.41
C ARG A 153 -6.88 -19.84 7.49
N ALA A 154 -6.51 -19.49 8.72
CA ALA A 154 -7.42 -19.45 9.85
C ALA A 154 -8.55 -18.43 9.63
N SER A 155 -8.24 -17.22 9.15
CA SER A 155 -9.23 -16.17 8.96
C SER A 155 -10.23 -16.45 7.84
N VAL A 156 -9.81 -17.08 6.74
CA VAL A 156 -10.69 -17.40 5.60
C VAL A 156 -11.29 -18.80 5.70
N SER A 157 -11.03 -19.53 6.78
CA SER A 157 -11.49 -20.91 6.99
C SER A 157 -11.04 -21.87 5.89
N ALA A 158 -9.82 -21.70 5.38
CA ALA A 158 -9.22 -22.62 4.42
C ALA A 158 -8.72 -23.91 5.11
N ASP A 159 -8.72 -25.02 4.37
CA ASP A 159 -8.39 -26.33 4.91
C ASP A 159 -6.91 -26.46 5.31
N ARG A 160 -6.02 -25.87 4.49
CA ARG A 160 -4.57 -25.96 4.69
C ARG A 160 -3.81 -24.80 4.03
N VAL A 161 -2.56 -24.63 4.45
CA VAL A 161 -1.52 -23.93 3.68
C VAL A 161 -0.83 -24.95 2.77
N GLU A 162 -0.65 -24.60 1.49
CA GLU A 162 0.07 -25.40 0.50
C GLU A 162 1.36 -24.68 0.10
N PHE A 163 2.49 -25.31 0.41
CA PHE A 163 3.80 -24.85 -0.06
C PHE A 163 3.96 -25.21 -1.53
N TRP A 164 4.15 -24.19 -2.35
CA TRP A 164 4.24 -24.31 -3.80
C TRP A 164 5.70 -24.28 -4.22
N PRO A 165 6.26 -25.39 -4.74
CA PRO A 165 7.64 -25.42 -5.21
C PRO A 165 7.95 -24.26 -6.17
N LEU A 166 9.06 -23.55 -5.91
CA LEU A 166 9.39 -22.32 -6.62
C LEU A 166 9.45 -22.50 -8.14
N ASP A 167 10.00 -23.61 -8.63
CA ASP A 167 10.05 -23.89 -10.08
C ASP A 167 8.66 -24.05 -10.71
N ALA A 168 7.71 -24.64 -9.99
CA ALA A 168 6.32 -24.72 -10.44
C ALA A 168 5.63 -23.35 -10.34
N ALA A 169 5.92 -22.56 -9.30
CA ALA A 169 5.40 -21.20 -9.16
C ALA A 169 5.90 -20.28 -10.29
N ARG A 170 7.17 -20.40 -10.70
CA ARG A 170 7.74 -19.65 -11.84
C ARG A 170 7.02 -19.94 -13.16
N GLN A 171 6.56 -21.17 -13.38
CA GLN A 171 5.79 -21.50 -14.59
C GLN A 171 4.45 -20.75 -14.65
N ALA A 172 3.84 -20.48 -13.50
CA ALA A 172 2.53 -19.81 -13.42
C ALA A 172 2.62 -18.29 -13.24
N LEU A 173 3.59 -17.81 -12.45
CA LEU A 173 3.73 -16.41 -12.04
C LEU A 173 4.92 -15.69 -12.68
N GLY A 174 5.77 -16.42 -13.40
CA GLY A 174 7.01 -15.87 -13.96
C GLY A 174 7.92 -15.31 -12.87
N PRO A 175 8.60 -14.17 -13.11
CA PRO A 175 9.49 -13.51 -12.15
C PRO A 175 8.82 -13.09 -10.83
N PHE A 176 7.49 -13.00 -10.80
CA PHE A 176 6.76 -12.67 -9.57
C PHE A 176 6.86 -13.80 -8.53
N ALA A 177 7.05 -15.06 -8.94
CA ALA A 177 7.33 -16.15 -8.02
C ALA A 177 8.63 -15.93 -7.25
N ASP A 178 9.67 -15.44 -7.93
CA ASP A 178 10.94 -15.12 -7.28
C ASP A 178 10.77 -14.01 -6.25
N ALA A 179 10.03 -12.95 -6.61
CA ALA A 179 9.73 -11.85 -5.68
C ALA A 179 9.02 -12.33 -4.40
N LEU A 180 8.09 -13.28 -4.52
CA LEU A 180 7.40 -13.88 -3.36
C LEU A 180 8.33 -14.80 -2.54
N ALA A 181 9.31 -15.45 -3.16
CA ALA A 181 10.25 -16.32 -2.45
C ALA A 181 11.43 -15.57 -1.81
N LEU A 182 11.59 -14.26 -2.08
CA LEU A 182 12.67 -13.48 -1.49
C LEU A 182 12.53 -13.39 0.03
N ASP A 183 13.65 -13.60 0.72
CA ASP A 183 13.81 -13.36 2.15
C ASP A 183 14.32 -11.93 2.36
N GLN A 184 13.49 -11.12 3.02
CA GLN A 184 13.69 -9.69 3.16
C GLN A 184 13.59 -9.31 4.63
N THR A 185 14.67 -8.70 5.13
CA THR A 185 14.71 -8.05 6.44
C THR A 185 15.13 -6.61 6.23
N VAL A 186 14.28 -5.66 6.60
CA VAL A 186 14.49 -4.24 6.35
C VAL A 186 14.13 -3.45 7.60
N SER A 187 15.06 -2.64 8.10
CA SER A 187 14.78 -1.83 9.29
C SER A 187 14.10 -0.52 8.97
N GLY A 188 13.02 -0.22 9.72
CA GLY A 188 12.34 1.08 9.68
C GLY A 188 12.93 2.16 10.59
N GLN A 189 14.01 1.89 11.32
CA GLN A 189 14.56 2.83 12.31
C GLN A 189 14.96 4.18 11.70
N HIS A 190 15.47 4.20 10.47
CA HIS A 190 15.83 5.46 9.79
C HIS A 190 14.59 6.33 9.55
N ALA A 191 13.52 5.75 9.01
CA ALA A 191 12.26 6.45 8.79
C ALA A 191 11.66 6.98 10.09
N ARG A 192 11.64 6.16 11.16
CA ARG A 192 11.14 6.57 12.49
C ARG A 192 11.86 7.80 13.02
N ARG A 193 13.20 7.82 12.94
CA ARG A 193 14.00 8.95 13.43
C ARG A 193 13.82 10.21 12.57
N VAL A 194 13.93 10.07 11.26
CA VAL A 194 13.87 11.20 10.32
C VAL A 194 12.48 11.85 10.32
N LEU A 195 11.43 11.04 10.33
CA LEU A 195 10.06 11.53 10.25
C LEU A 195 9.45 11.84 11.64
N ALA A 196 10.10 11.44 12.74
CA ALA A 196 9.46 11.33 14.05
C ALA A 196 8.16 10.50 13.96
N TRP A 197 8.22 9.41 13.20
CA TRP A 197 7.08 8.55 12.88
C TRP A 197 6.99 7.38 13.86
N GLU A 198 5.82 7.25 14.49
CA GLU A 198 5.46 6.13 15.35
C GLU A 198 4.28 5.37 14.72
N PRO A 199 4.50 4.17 14.14
CA PRO A 199 3.42 3.31 13.68
C PRO A 199 2.60 2.78 14.85
N HIS A 200 1.28 2.85 14.72
CA HIS A 200 0.30 2.43 15.72
C HIS A 200 -0.68 1.37 15.20
N GLY A 201 -0.61 1.04 13.91
CA GLY A 201 -1.43 0.02 13.30
C GLY A 201 -1.20 -1.37 13.92
N PRO A 202 -2.16 -2.29 13.73
CA PRO A 202 -2.00 -3.66 14.18
C PRO A 202 -0.78 -4.31 13.51
N ARG A 203 -0.15 -5.24 14.24
CA ARG A 203 0.88 -6.12 13.67
C ARG A 203 0.25 -7.03 12.63
N LEU A 204 0.97 -7.36 11.56
CA LEU A 204 0.50 -8.05 10.36
C LEU A 204 -0.20 -9.37 10.71
N ILE A 205 0.40 -10.22 11.53
CA ILE A 205 -0.21 -11.50 11.90
C ILE A 205 -1.53 -11.29 12.67
N ALA A 206 -1.58 -10.31 13.57
CA ALA A 206 -2.80 -9.99 14.32
C ALA A 206 -3.90 -9.42 13.41
N ASP A 207 -3.52 -8.59 12.44
CA ASP A 207 -4.44 -8.00 11.45
C ASP A 207 -4.98 -9.07 10.47
N LEU A 208 -4.12 -9.94 9.94
CA LEU A 208 -4.53 -11.05 9.08
C LEU A 208 -5.43 -12.07 9.80
N SER A 209 -5.38 -12.11 11.14
CA SER A 209 -6.16 -13.06 11.94
C SER A 209 -7.59 -12.57 12.22
N VAL A 210 -7.93 -11.30 11.93
CA VAL A 210 -9.31 -10.82 12.14
C VAL A 210 -10.20 -11.11 10.92
N PRO A 211 -11.37 -11.77 11.09
CA PRO A 211 -12.24 -12.15 9.97
C PRO A 211 -12.69 -11.00 9.07
N THR A 212 -12.76 -9.79 9.63
CA THR A 212 -13.13 -8.57 8.89
C THR A 212 -12.06 -8.11 7.91
N HIS A 213 -10.79 -8.51 8.07
CA HIS A 213 -9.68 -8.10 7.21
C HIS A 213 -9.99 -8.37 5.73
N PHE A 214 -10.42 -9.59 5.41
CA PHE A 214 -10.72 -10.01 4.02
C PHE A 214 -12.12 -9.59 3.54
N GLN A 215 -12.96 -9.03 4.40
CA GLN A 215 -14.31 -8.58 4.03
C GLN A 215 -14.33 -7.15 3.47
N GLN A 216 -13.27 -6.35 3.68
CA GLN A 216 -13.21 -4.95 3.26
C GLN A 216 -13.10 -4.75 1.72
N GLY A 217 -12.90 -5.82 0.94
CA GLY A 217 -12.82 -5.76 -0.53
C GLY A 217 -14.15 -5.78 -1.30
N ASN A 218 -15.30 -5.93 -0.63
CA ASN A 218 -16.61 -6.08 -1.26
C ASN A 218 -17.54 -4.86 -1.14
N GLY A 219 -17.06 -3.73 -0.64
CA GLY A 219 -17.92 -2.55 -0.39
C GLY A 219 -17.26 -1.22 -0.73
N ALA A 220 -17.19 -0.88 -2.03
CA ALA A 220 -17.22 0.50 -2.55
C ALA A 220 -17.38 0.52 -4.08
#